data_AF-A0A935M1S7-F1
#
_entry.id   AF-A0A935M1S7-F1
#
_cell.length_a   1.000
_cell.length_b   1.000
_cell.length_c   1.000
_cell.angle_alpha   90.00
_cell.angle_beta   90.00
_cell.angle_gamma   90.00
#
_symmetry.space_group_name_H-M   'P 1'
#
loop_
_entity.id
_entity.type
_entity.pdbx_description
1 polymer ?
#
loop_
_entity_poly.entity_id
_entity_poly.type
_entity_poly.pdbx_seq_one_letter_code
_entity_poly.pdbx_strand_id
1 'polypeptide(L)'
;MSHLRIDHAYEIHTIKYGTSVSQVADLYLPGALRPPVVCLLHGGSWRLPFGRTEFDAVAHDLASRDFAVWNMEYSRLGEPEGGWPGTFRDVVTGIDHLVSLVEAGYDFDLERLVVVGHSAGGQPALWVAARNRQNSTVPALTGC
;
A
#
# COMPACT_ATOMS: atom_id res chain seq x y z
N MET A 1 9.06 10.53 -35.04
CA MET A 1 9.64 10.13 -33.74
C MET A 1 8.59 9.29 -33.04
N SER A 2 8.76 7.97 -33.05
CA SER A 2 7.81 7.01 -32.46
C SER A 2 7.92 7.06 -30.94
N HIS A 3 6.85 7.49 -30.26
CA HIS A 3 6.73 7.32 -28.83
C HIS A 3 6.54 5.83 -28.53
N LEU A 4 7.51 5.23 -27.84
CA LEU A 4 7.42 3.86 -27.35
C LEU A 4 6.34 3.86 -26.25
N ARG A 5 5.11 3.53 -26.62
CA ARG A 5 4.04 3.25 -25.66
C ARG A 5 4.36 1.86 -25.10
N ILE A 6 4.96 1.82 -23.90
CA ILE A 6 4.93 0.57 -23.14
C ILE A 6 3.50 0.49 -22.63
N ASP A 7 2.66 -0.26 -23.35
CA ASP A 7 1.36 -0.65 -22.84
C ASP A 7 1.63 -1.58 -21.64
N HIS A 8 1.78 -0.98 -20.46
CA HIS A 8 1.86 -1.75 -19.23
C HIS A 8 0.56 -2.55 -19.10
N ALA A 9 0.67 -3.82 -18.71
CA ALA A 9 -0.47 -4.72 -18.52
C ALA A 9 -1.35 -4.36 -17.30
N TYR A 10 -1.15 -3.17 -16.72
CA TYR A 10 -1.80 -2.66 -15.53
C TYR A 10 -1.93 -1.13 -15.60
N GLU A 11 -2.91 -0.60 -14.89
CA GLU A 11 -3.11 0.83 -14.68
C GLU A 11 -2.47 1.29 -13.37
N ILE A 12 -2.12 2.57 -13.26
CA ILE A 12 -1.60 3.16 -12.03
C ILE A 12 -2.48 4.34 -11.62
N HIS A 13 -2.97 4.31 -10.40
CA HIS A 13 -3.84 5.34 -9.82
C HIS A 13 -3.24 5.87 -8.52
N THR A 14 -2.93 7.16 -8.44
CA THR A 14 -2.55 7.79 -7.16
C THR A 14 -3.79 8.19 -6.38
N ILE A 15 -4.02 7.55 -5.24
CA ILE A 15 -5.24 7.66 -4.44
C ILE A 15 -4.91 8.22 -3.06
N LYS A 16 -5.64 9.25 -2.63
CA LYS A 16 -5.60 9.73 -1.25
C LYS A 16 -6.52 8.88 -0.37
N TYR A 17 -5.97 8.35 0.71
CA TYR A 17 -6.73 7.61 1.72
C TYR A 17 -6.98 8.45 2.99
N GLY A 18 -6.49 9.69 3.03
CA GLY A 18 -6.69 10.62 4.14
C GLY A 18 -6.42 12.08 3.76
N THR A 19 -6.34 12.94 4.77
CA THR A 19 -6.22 14.41 4.59
C THR A 19 -4.76 14.88 4.54
N SER A 20 -3.83 14.16 5.15
CA SER A 20 -2.40 14.49 5.12
C SER A 20 -1.81 14.29 3.73
N VAL A 21 -0.76 15.05 3.39
CA VAL A 21 -0.02 14.88 2.13
C VAL A 21 0.64 13.51 2.00
N SER A 22 0.97 12.89 3.14
CA SER A 22 1.56 11.55 3.21
C SER A 22 0.51 10.45 3.37
N GLN A 23 -0.79 10.79 3.40
CA GLN A 23 -1.89 9.82 3.39
C GLN A 23 -2.36 9.54 1.95
N VAL A 24 -1.45 8.98 1.16
CA VAL A 24 -1.60 8.70 -0.27
C VAL A 24 -0.96 7.37 -0.62
N ALA A 25 -1.47 6.68 -1.63
CA ALA A 25 -0.86 5.46 -2.16
C ALA A 25 -1.02 5.38 -3.67
N ASP A 26 -0.14 4.64 -4.32
CA ASP A 26 -0.27 4.31 -5.73
C ASP A 26 -0.83 2.89 -5.85
N LEU A 27 -2.00 2.77 -6.49
CA LEU A 27 -2.63 1.51 -6.84
C LEU A 27 -2.20 1.08 -8.23
N TYR A 28 -1.47 -0.02 -8.32
CA TYR A 28 -1.14 -0.70 -9.57
C TYR A 28 -2.17 -1.82 -9.77
N LEU A 29 -3.02 -1.68 -10.77
CA LEU A 29 -4.15 -2.58 -11.00
C LEU A 29 -3.99 -3.34 -12.32
N PRO A 30 -3.67 -4.64 -12.29
CA PRO A 30 -3.60 -5.47 -13.50
C PRO A 30 -5.01 -5.77 -14.02
N GLY A 31 -5.11 -6.16 -15.29
CA GLY A 31 -6.37 -6.58 -15.91
C GLY A 31 -6.87 -7.98 -15.51
N ALA A 32 -6.19 -8.66 -14.59
CA ALA A 32 -6.61 -9.96 -14.07
C ALA A 32 -7.89 -9.84 -13.23
N LEU A 33 -8.70 -10.90 -13.20
CA LEU A 33 -9.91 -10.96 -12.39
C LEU A 33 -9.55 -11.23 -10.93
N ARG A 34 -10.02 -10.39 -10.00
CA ARG A 34 -9.80 -10.52 -8.55
C ARG A 34 -8.34 -10.86 -8.19
N PRO A 35 -7.34 -10.05 -8.59
CA PRO A 35 -5.95 -10.30 -8.27
C PRO A 35 -5.71 -10.25 -6.75
N PRO A 36 -4.79 -11.08 -6.20
CA PRO A 36 -4.34 -10.92 -4.83
C PRO A 36 -3.69 -9.54 -4.61
N VAL A 37 -3.76 -9.03 -3.38
CA VAL A 37 -3.30 -7.68 -3.04
C VAL A 37 -1.98 -7.72 -2.28
N VAL A 38 -1.02 -6.89 -2.68
CA VAL A 38 0.22 -6.64 -1.93
C VAL A 38 0.28 -5.19 -1.48
N CYS A 39 0.22 -4.94 -0.18
CA CYS A 39 0.46 -3.62 0.40
C CYS A 39 1.96 -3.44 0.66
N LEU A 40 2.57 -2.40 0.10
CA LEU A 40 3.99 -2.09 0.30
C LEU A 40 4.17 -0.93 1.27
N LEU A 41 5.00 -1.12 2.30
CA LEU A 41 5.34 -0.12 3.32
C LEU A 41 6.84 0.17 3.28
N HIS A 42 7.22 1.30 2.67
CA HIS A 42 8.62 1.67 2.43
C HIS A 42 9.46 1.77 3.71
N GLY A 43 10.79 1.75 3.57
CA GLY A 43 11.74 1.92 4.67
C GLY A 43 12.15 3.37 4.92
N GLY A 44 13.41 3.59 5.29
CA GLY A 44 13.97 4.94 5.45
C GLY A 44 13.94 5.50 6.87
N SER A 45 13.91 4.63 7.89
CA SER A 45 13.94 5.02 9.31
C SER A 45 12.86 6.05 9.70
N TRP A 46 11.71 6.01 9.02
CA TRP A 46 10.62 7.00 9.15
C TRP A 46 11.09 8.44 8.94
N ARG A 47 12.08 8.68 8.09
CA ARG A 47 12.65 10.01 7.86
C ARG A 47 12.38 10.45 6.43
N LEU A 48 12.17 11.75 6.28
CA LEU A 48 12.29 12.40 4.99
C LEU A 48 13.76 12.31 4.48
N PRO A 49 13.99 12.25 3.16
CA PRO A 49 12.99 12.31 2.09
C PRO A 49 12.47 10.94 1.63
N PHE A 50 12.85 9.84 2.28
CA PHE A 50 12.46 8.49 1.85
C PHE A 50 10.93 8.33 1.89
N GLY A 51 10.36 7.68 0.88
CA GLY A 51 8.92 7.55 0.71
C GLY A 51 8.55 6.36 -0.17
N ARG A 52 7.30 6.28 -0.60
CA ARG A 52 6.78 5.13 -1.38
C ARG A 52 7.52 4.86 -2.69
N THR A 53 8.17 5.88 -3.26
CA THR A 53 8.97 5.75 -4.50
C THR A 53 10.15 4.77 -4.38
N GLU A 54 10.61 4.49 -3.16
CA GLU A 54 11.62 3.45 -2.89
C GLU A 54 11.14 2.05 -3.31
N PHE A 55 9.83 1.86 -3.47
CA PHE A 55 9.22 0.60 -3.89
C PHE A 55 8.72 0.58 -5.34
N ASP A 56 8.93 1.63 -6.15
CA ASP A 56 8.39 1.70 -7.52
C ASP A 56 8.78 0.47 -8.36
N ALA A 57 10.05 0.06 -8.30
CA ALA A 57 10.53 -1.10 -9.04
C ALA A 57 9.86 -2.42 -8.59
N VAL A 58 9.61 -2.58 -7.29
CA VAL A 58 8.94 -3.76 -6.73
C VAL A 58 7.45 -3.74 -7.09
N ALA A 59 6.81 -2.58 -7.05
CA ALA A 59 5.43 -2.42 -7.45
C ALA A 59 5.21 -2.77 -8.92
N HIS A 60 6.10 -2.31 -9.80
CA HIS A 60 6.08 -2.66 -11.21
C HIS A 60 6.28 -4.17 -11.46
N ASP A 61 7.24 -4.82 -10.80
CA ASP A 61 7.47 -6.27 -10.96
C ASP A 61 6.26 -7.08 -10.49
N LEU A 62 5.68 -6.76 -9.33
CA LEU A 62 4.49 -7.43 -8.80
C LEU A 62 3.27 -7.23 -9.69
N ALA A 63 3.01 -6.00 -10.13
CA ALA A 63 1.87 -5.70 -11.01
C ALA A 63 1.99 -6.42 -12.36
N SER A 64 3.21 -6.60 -12.88
CA SER A 64 3.45 -7.37 -14.11
C SER A 64 3.16 -8.88 -13.97
N ARG A 65 2.94 -9.37 -12.74
CA ARG A 65 2.65 -10.75 -12.38
C ARG A 65 1.23 -10.93 -11.84
N ASP A 66 0.33 -10.02 -12.20
CA ASP A 66 -1.09 -10.04 -11.84
C ASP A 66 -1.39 -9.90 -10.33
N PHE A 67 -0.53 -9.18 -9.60
CA PHE A 67 -0.86 -8.70 -8.25
C PHE A 67 -1.39 -7.27 -8.32
N ALA A 68 -2.49 -6.99 -7.60
CA ALA A 68 -2.85 -5.61 -7.30
C ALA A 68 -1.87 -5.09 -6.24
N VAL A 69 -1.18 -3.99 -6.52
CA VAL A 69 -0.19 -3.43 -5.60
C VAL A 69 -0.70 -2.13 -5.01
N TRP A 70 -0.72 -2.05 -3.69
CA TRP A 70 -1.04 -0.85 -2.93
C TRP A 70 0.25 -0.29 -2.33
N ASN A 71 0.95 0.57 -3.07
CA ASN A 71 2.22 1.15 -2.67
C ASN A 71 2.00 2.41 -1.82
N MET A 72 2.07 2.26 -0.50
CA MET A 72 1.61 3.29 0.43
C MET A 72 2.71 4.27 0.82
N GLU A 73 2.35 5.55 0.81
CA GLU A 73 3.00 6.58 1.62
C GLU A 73 2.40 6.56 3.03
N TYR A 74 3.15 7.02 4.03
CA TYR A 74 2.63 7.26 5.39
C TYR A 74 3.44 8.34 6.10
N SER A 75 2.85 9.05 7.06
CA SER A 75 3.53 10.16 7.74
C SER A 75 4.82 9.72 8.44
N ARG A 76 5.89 10.50 8.29
CA ARG A 76 7.26 10.27 8.77
C ARG A 76 7.62 11.29 9.85
N LEU A 77 8.67 10.99 10.61
CA LEU A 77 9.24 11.91 11.61
C LEU A 77 9.52 13.28 11.01
N GLY A 78 9.03 14.32 11.67
CA GLY A 78 9.08 15.70 11.20
C GLY A 78 7.76 16.20 10.57
N GLU A 79 6.86 15.29 10.19
CA GLU A 79 5.49 15.63 9.79
C GLU A 79 4.54 15.64 11.01
N PRO A 80 3.39 16.36 10.96
CA PRO A 80 2.47 16.48 12.10
C PRO A 80 2.01 15.13 12.69
N GLU A 81 1.72 14.15 11.83
CA GLU A 81 1.32 12.79 12.23
C GLU A 81 2.50 11.79 12.21
N GLY A 82 3.72 12.29 12.16
CA GLY A 82 4.93 11.48 12.09
C GLY A 82 5.26 10.73 13.38
N GLY A 83 5.60 9.44 13.27
CA GLY A 83 6.02 8.60 14.39
C GLY A 83 4.86 7.93 15.11
N TRP A 84 5.09 7.51 16.35
CA TRP A 84 4.03 6.87 17.15
C TRP A 84 3.09 7.94 17.76
N PRO A 85 1.75 7.78 17.68
CA PRO A 85 1.03 6.69 16.99
C PRO A 85 0.65 7.00 15.53
N GLY A 86 0.91 8.20 15.01
CA GLY A 86 0.37 8.68 13.73
C GLY A 86 0.78 7.84 12.51
N THR A 87 2.06 7.51 12.33
CA THR A 87 2.55 6.61 11.25
C THR A 87 1.79 5.28 11.23
N PHE A 88 1.55 4.71 12.41
CA PHE A 88 0.87 3.42 12.54
C PHE A 88 -0.63 3.54 12.28
N ARG A 89 -1.23 4.69 12.60
CA ARG A 89 -2.61 4.99 12.22
C ARG A 89 -2.74 5.15 10.71
N ASP A 90 -1.82 5.87 10.07
CA ASP A 90 -1.80 6.03 8.61
C ASP A 90 -1.75 4.68 7.89
N VAL A 91 -0.88 3.77 8.33
CA VAL A 91 -0.80 2.40 7.78
C VAL A 91 -2.13 1.66 7.90
N VAL A 92 -2.81 1.78 9.04
CA VAL A 92 -4.11 1.12 9.25
C VAL A 92 -5.18 1.73 8.38
N THR A 93 -5.32 3.06 8.42
CA THR A 93 -6.30 3.79 7.63
C THR A 93 -6.11 3.51 6.15
N GLY A 94 -4.88 3.49 5.65
CA GLY A 94 -4.61 3.21 4.25
C GLY A 94 -4.86 1.75 3.85
N ILE A 95 -4.62 0.76 4.72
CA ILE A 95 -5.01 -0.63 4.45
C ILE A 95 -6.54 -0.79 4.48
N ASP A 96 -7.21 -0.24 5.49
CA ASP A 96 -8.67 -0.31 5.60
C ASP A 96 -9.37 0.43 4.45
N HIS A 97 -8.73 1.45 3.85
CA HIS A 97 -9.24 2.16 2.68
C HIS A 97 -9.44 1.27 1.45
N LEU A 98 -8.75 0.13 1.35
CA LEU A 98 -8.96 -0.81 0.26
C LEU A 98 -10.40 -1.35 0.21
N VAL A 99 -11.10 -1.41 1.35
CA VAL A 99 -12.53 -1.77 1.39
C VAL A 99 -13.36 -0.74 0.63
N SER A 100 -13.10 0.55 0.86
CA SER A 100 -13.80 1.64 0.16
C SER A 100 -13.51 1.63 -1.35
N LEU A 101 -12.32 1.19 -1.77
CA LEU A 101 -12.01 1.02 -3.19
C LEU A 101 -12.80 -0.13 -3.81
N VAL A 102 -12.96 -1.26 -3.13
CA VAL A 102 -13.83 -2.34 -3.60
C VAL A 102 -15.28 -1.86 -3.73
N GLU A 103 -15.78 -1.12 -2.73
CA GLU A 103 -17.13 -0.51 -2.77
C GLU A 103 -17.29 0.49 -3.93
N ALA A 104 -16.20 1.16 -4.32
CA ALA A 104 -16.16 2.09 -5.46
C ALA A 104 -15.99 1.38 -6.83
N GLY A 105 -15.90 0.05 -6.85
CA GLY A 105 -15.86 -0.76 -8.08
C GLY A 105 -14.48 -1.19 -8.55
N TYR A 106 -13.42 -1.01 -7.73
CA TYR A 106 -12.12 -1.61 -8.02
C TYR A 106 -12.16 -3.11 -7.75
N ASP A 107 -11.57 -3.92 -8.65
CA ASP A 107 -11.58 -5.38 -8.55
C ASP A 107 -10.24 -5.94 -8.06
N PHE A 108 -10.21 -6.47 -6.83
CA PHE A 108 -9.09 -7.21 -6.25
C PHE A 108 -9.55 -8.00 -5.02
N ASP A 109 -8.75 -8.97 -4.58
CA ASP A 109 -9.16 -9.94 -3.58
C ASP A 109 -8.59 -9.66 -2.19
N LEU A 110 -9.40 -9.04 -1.33
CA LEU A 110 -9.02 -8.73 0.05
C LEU A 110 -8.86 -9.96 0.95
N GLU A 111 -9.37 -11.13 0.54
CA GLU A 111 -9.10 -12.39 1.24
C GLU A 111 -7.67 -12.89 0.98
N ARG A 112 -7.02 -12.40 -0.08
CA ARG A 112 -5.63 -12.71 -0.44
C ARG A 112 -4.79 -11.44 -0.37
N LEU A 113 -4.83 -10.77 0.78
CA LEU A 113 -4.01 -9.59 1.06
C LEU A 113 -2.77 -9.94 1.88
N VAL A 114 -1.62 -9.48 1.40
CA VAL A 114 -0.33 -9.55 2.11
C VAL A 114 0.21 -8.14 2.33
N VAL A 115 0.85 -7.90 3.48
CA VAL A 115 1.57 -6.66 3.77
C VAL A 115 3.06 -6.94 3.79
N VAL A 116 3.82 -6.18 3.00
CA VAL A 116 5.27 -6.26 2.91
C VAL A 116 5.87 -4.94 3.38
N GLY A 117 6.82 -5.03 4.31
CA GLY A 117 7.56 -3.87 4.79
C GLY A 117 9.05 -4.10 4.72
N HIS A 118 9.80 -3.09 4.28
CA HIS A 118 11.27 -3.14 4.24
C HIS A 118 11.88 -2.25 5.32
N SER A 119 12.89 -2.76 6.04
CA SER A 119 13.60 -2.01 7.09
C SER A 119 12.63 -1.40 8.11
N ALA A 120 12.60 -0.08 8.25
CA ALA A 120 11.67 0.65 9.11
C ALA A 120 10.20 0.37 8.81
N GLY A 121 9.83 0.11 7.55
CA GLY A 121 8.48 -0.29 7.15
C GLY A 121 8.10 -1.71 7.58
N GLY A 122 9.09 -2.54 7.90
CA GLY A 122 8.87 -3.88 8.46
C GLY A 122 8.22 -3.84 9.84
N GLN A 123 8.51 -2.82 10.65
CA GLN A 123 7.89 -2.67 11.97
C GLN A 123 6.37 -2.44 11.88
N PRO A 124 5.82 -1.44 11.15
CA PRO A 124 4.38 -1.28 11.02
C PRO A 124 3.72 -2.47 10.30
N ALA A 125 4.40 -3.12 9.34
CA ALA A 125 3.91 -4.35 8.70
C ALA A 125 3.67 -5.48 9.71
N LEU A 126 4.68 -5.77 10.55
CA LEU A 126 4.56 -6.78 11.60
C LEU A 126 3.51 -6.38 12.65
N TRP A 127 3.49 -5.11 13.04
CA TRP A 127 2.55 -4.62 14.04
C TRP A 127 1.08 -4.73 13.59
N VAL A 128 0.77 -4.40 12.33
CA VAL A 128 -0.60 -4.52 11.81
C VAL A 128 -1.03 -5.97 11.68
N ALA A 129 -0.10 -6.87 11.29
CA ALA A 129 -0.36 -8.30 11.21
C ALA A 129 -0.59 -8.94 12.60
N ALA A 130 0.13 -8.48 13.63
CA ALA A 130 0.03 -9.00 14.99
C ALA A 130 -1.13 -8.40 15.82
N ARG A 131 -1.82 -7.36 15.31
CA ARG A 131 -2.89 -6.70 16.08
C ARG A 131 -4.12 -7.60 16.15
N ASN A 132 -4.66 -7.80 17.36
CA ASN A 132 -5.98 -8.43 17.55
C ASN A 132 -7.05 -7.58 16.86
N ARG A 133 -7.64 -8.11 15.78
CA ARG A 133 -8.53 -7.38 14.86
C ARG A 133 -10.00 -7.43 15.27
N GLN A 134 -10.36 -7.05 16.50
CA GLN A 134 -11.78 -6.96 16.86
C GLN A 134 -12.57 -5.92 16.03
N ASN A 135 -11.87 -4.97 15.37
CA ASN A 135 -12.47 -3.88 14.58
C ASN A 135 -11.86 -3.68 13.16
N SER A 136 -11.17 -4.66 12.56
CA SER A 136 -10.66 -4.48 11.18
C SER A 136 -11.72 -4.91 10.17
N THR A 137 -11.89 -4.14 9.09
CA THR A 137 -12.82 -4.45 7.99
C THR A 137 -12.19 -5.35 6.91
N VAL A 138 -10.87 -5.57 6.97
CA VAL A 138 -10.13 -6.48 6.08
C VAL A 138 -9.87 -7.83 6.79
N PRO A 139 -10.01 -8.98 6.10
CA PRO A 139 -9.67 -10.31 6.62
C PRO A 139 -8.26 -10.40 7.22
N ALA A 140 -8.02 -11.38 8.09
CA ALA A 140 -6.73 -11.54 8.77
C ALA A 140 -5.58 -11.66 7.76
N LEU A 141 -4.53 -10.85 7.95
CA LEU A 141 -3.32 -10.91 7.14
C LEU A 141 -2.60 -12.23 7.42
N THR A 142 -2.33 -13.01 6.39
CA THR A 142 -1.41 -14.13 6.52
C THR A 142 0.01 -13.57 6.49
N GLY A 143 0.69 -13.60 7.65
CA GLY A 143 2.15 -13.49 7.70
C GLY A 143 2.77 -14.73 7.06
N CYS A 144 3.96 -14.56 6.46
CA CYS A 144 4.69 -15.61 5.73
C CYS A 144 4.74 -16.96 6.46
#